data_AF-A0A2D7W7J6-F1
#
_entry.id   AF-A0A2D7W7J6-F1
#
_cell.length_a   1.000
_cell.length_b   1.000
_cell.length_c   1.000
_cell.angle_alpha   90.00
_cell.angle_beta   90.00
_cell.angle_gamma   90.00
#
_symmetry.space_group_name_H-M   'P 1'
#
loop_
_entity.id
_entity.type
_entity.pdbx_description
1 polymer ?
#
loop_
_entity_poly.entity_id
_entity_poly.type
_entity_poly.pdbx_seq_one_letter_code
_entity_poly.pdbx_strand_id
1 'polypeptide(L)' 'MSVREMIQTMINDLVEIMDDAGKHDNGNNAAGTRVRKEMQSIKKIAQEVRIRVQNDRINKN' A
#
# COMPACT_ATOMS: atom_id res chain seq x y z
N MET A 1 -10.57 -1.28 -11.83
CA MET A 1 -9.09 -1.25 -11.83
C MET A 1 -8.53 -2.60 -12.27
N SER A 2 -7.35 -2.65 -12.88
CA SER A 2 -6.55 -3.85 -13.17
C SER A 2 -5.56 -4.14 -12.02
N VAL A 3 -4.95 -5.32 -12.00
CA VAL A 3 -3.85 -5.63 -11.03
C VAL A 3 -2.72 -4.61 -11.16
N ARG A 4 -2.38 -4.20 -12.39
CA ARG A 4 -1.34 -3.18 -12.65
C ARG A 4 -1.69 -1.85 -12.00
N GLU A 5 -2.93 -1.39 -12.14
CA GLU A 5 -3.37 -0.12 -11.53
C GLU A 5 -3.34 -0.19 -10.01
N MET A 6 -3.74 -1.31 -9.40
CA MET A 6 -3.69 -1.48 -7.94
C MET A 6 -2.25 -1.44 -7.41
N ILE A 7 -1.31 -2.06 -8.14
CA ILE A 7 0.13 -1.98 -7.81
C ILE A 7 0.63 -0.54 -7.97
N GLN A 8 0.23 0.15 -9.03
CA GLN A 8 0.61 1.55 -9.23
C GLN A 8 0.10 2.46 -8.11
N THR A 9 -1.13 2.24 -7.62
CA THR A 9 -1.66 2.97 -6.45
C THR A 9 -0.77 2.77 -5.24
N MET A 10 -0.42 1.53 -4.88
CA MET A 10 0.48 1.30 -3.74
C MET A 10 1.85 1.97 -3.90
N ILE A 11 2.40 2.01 -5.12
CA ILE A 11 3.66 2.72 -5.39
C ILE A 11 3.51 4.23 -5.12
N ASN A 12 2.42 4.83 -5.59
CA ASN A 12 2.16 6.25 -5.38
C ASN A 12 2.02 6.55 -3.87
N ASP A 13 1.22 5.76 -3.15
CA ASP A 13 1.00 5.92 -1.70
C ASP A 13 2.34 5.79 -0.93
N LEU A 14 3.19 4.83 -1.32
CA LEU A 14 4.53 4.65 -0.74
C LEU A 14 5.44 5.85 -0.99
N VAL A 15 5.39 6.45 -2.19
CA VAL A 15 6.17 7.65 -2.53
C VAL A 15 5.70 8.84 -1.71
N GLU A 16 4.39 9.02 -1.54
CA GLU A 16 3.80 10.14 -0.80
C GLU A 16 4.21 10.16 0.68
N ILE A 17 4.38 8.99 1.31
CA ILE A 17 4.73 8.91 2.74
C ILE A 17 6.23 8.91 3.03
N MET A 18 7.12 8.99 2.03
CA MET A 18 8.57 8.97 2.24
C MET A 18 9.05 10.13 3.13
N ASP A 19 8.50 11.33 2.94
CA ASP A 19 8.85 12.49 3.76
C ASP A 19 8.43 12.30 5.23
N ASP A 20 7.25 11.72 5.45
CA ASP A 20 6.80 11.37 6.81
C ASP A 20 7.64 10.25 7.43
N ALA A 21 8.11 9.28 6.65
CA ALA A 21 9.05 8.27 7.12
C ALA A 21 10.37 8.91 7.56
N GLY A 22 10.96 9.80 6.75
CA GLY A 22 12.17 10.53 7.12
C GLY A 22 11.98 11.41 8.36
N LYS A 23 10.82 12.07 8.50
CA LYS A 23 10.48 12.81 9.73
C LYS A 23 10.36 11.89 10.94
N HIS A 24 9.77 10.69 10.77
CA HIS A 24 9.62 9.72 11.83
C HIS A 24 10.97 9.20 12.33
N ASP A 25 11.89 8.88 11.41
CA ASP A 25 13.26 8.44 11.73
C ASP A 25 14.02 9.47 12.59
N ASN A 26 13.67 10.75 12.45
CA ASN A 26 14.18 11.86 13.26
C ASN A 26 13.38 12.13 14.55
N GLY A 27 12.54 11.19 14.99
CA GLY A 27 11.79 11.26 16.26
C GLY A 27 10.42 11.92 16.21
N ASN A 28 9.90 12.25 15.02
CA ASN A 28 8.56 12.84 14.91
C ASN A 28 7.44 11.78 15.03
N ASN A 29 6.83 11.69 16.22
CA ASN A 29 5.75 10.73 16.52
C ASN A 29 4.47 10.94 15.68
N ALA A 30 4.15 12.18 15.30
CA ALA A 30 2.98 12.47 14.49
C ALA A 30 3.18 11.97 13.05
N ALA A 31 4.39 12.09 12.51
CA ALA A 31 4.76 11.53 11.21
C ALA A 31 4.69 10.00 11.23
N GLY A 32 5.20 9.35 12.28
CA GLY A 32 5.06 7.90 12.46
C GLY A 32 3.60 7.45 12.52
N THR A 33 2.71 8.24 13.12
CA THR A 33 1.26 7.96 13.10
C THR A 33 0.66 8.01 11.70
N ARG A 34 1.11 8.94 10.84
CA ARG A 34 0.66 9.04 9.45
C ARG A 34 1.18 7.86 8.61
N VAL A 35 2.47 7.55 8.70
CA VAL A 35 3.08 6.37 8.05
C VAL A 35 2.33 5.10 8.46
N ARG A 36 2.08 4.89 9.75
CA ARG A 36 1.35 3.70 10.23
C ARG A 36 -0.04 3.60 9.62
N LYS A 37 -0.79 4.71 9.52
CA LYS A 37 -2.13 4.72 8.93
C LYS A 37 -2.08 4.35 7.46
N GLU A 38 -1.17 4.96 6.70
CA GLU A 38 -1.06 4.69 5.27
C GLU A 38 -0.62 3.26 4.98
N MET A 39 0.32 2.73 5.77
CA MET A 39 0.72 1.33 5.66
C MET A 39 -0.42 0.35 5.94
N GLN A 40 -1.45 0.72 6.73
CA GLN A 40 -2.65 -0.12 6.85
C GLN A 40 -3.51 -0.10 5.57
N SER A 41 -3.63 1.05 4.91
CA SER A 41 -4.30 1.18 3.61
C SER A 41 -3.57 0.34 2.54
N ILE A 42 -2.25 0.48 2.44
CA ILE A 42 -1.40 -0.28 1.51
C ILE A 42 -1.53 -1.79 1.75
N LYS A 43 -1.52 -2.23 3.02
CA LYS A 43 -1.74 -3.64 3.38
C LYS A 43 -3.08 -4.17 2.84
N LYS A 44 -4.14 -3.37 2.91
CA LYS A 44 -5.46 -3.73 2.40
C LYS A 44 -5.42 -3.88 0.86
N ILE A 45 -4.83 -2.92 0.15
CA ILE A 45 -4.70 -2.98 -1.31
C ILE A 45 -3.88 -4.22 -1.74
N ALA A 46 -2.79 -4.52 -1.04
CA ALA A 46 -1.97 -5.70 -1.31
C ALA A 46 -2.76 -7.01 -1.13
N GLN A 47 -3.61 -7.09 -0.10
CA GLN A 47 -4.50 -8.24 0.10
C GLN A 47 -5.52 -8.38 -1.03
N GLU A 48 -6.10 -7.27 -1.50
CA GLU A 48 -7.03 -7.27 -2.63
C GLU A 48 -6.36 -7.74 -3.93
N VAL A 49 -5.12 -7.31 -4.19
CA VAL A 49 -4.32 -7.80 -5.32
C VAL A 49 -4.13 -9.31 -5.24
N ARG A 50 -3.75 -9.84 -4.07
CA ARG A 50 -3.54 -11.28 -3.86
C ARG A 50 -4.80 -12.08 -4.16
N ILE A 51 -5.94 -11.67 -3.59
CA ILE A 51 -7.24 -12.33 -3.78
C ILE A 51 -7.63 -12.32 -5.25
N ARG A 52 -7.44 -11.19 -5.93
CA ARG A 52 -7.76 -11.08 -7.35
C ARG A 52 -6.94 -12.03 -8.21
N VAL A 53 -5.62 -12.05 -8.05
CA VAL A 53 -4.75 -12.97 -8.79
C VAL A 53 -5.14 -14.44 -8.54
N GLN A 54 -5.51 -14.77 -7.30
CA GLN A 54 -5.99 -16.10 -6.96
C GLN A 54 -7.30 -16.46 -7.66
N ASN A 55 -8.25 -15.52 -7.71
CA ASN A 55 -9.54 -15.72 -8.37
C ASN A 55 -9.38 -15.81 -9.90
N ASP A 56 -8.51 -15.00 -10.49
CA ASP A 56 -8.20 -15.03 -11.92
C ASP A 56 -7.60 -16.38 -12.35
N ARG A 57 -6.92 -17.09 -11.43
CA ARG A 57 -6.43 -18.46 -11.67
C ARG A 57 -7.57 -19.48 -11.62
N ILE A 58 -8.48 -19.35 -10.67
CA ILE A 58 -9.60 -20.29 -10.46
C ILE A 58 -10.62 -20.18 -11.60
N ASN A 59 -10.92 -18.97 -12.05
CA ASN A 59 -11.96 -18.69 -13.06
C ASN A 59 -11.49 -18.89 -14.52
N LYS A 60 -10.25 -19.35 -14.73
CA LYS A 60 -9.69 -19.65 -16.08
C LYS A 60 -9.76 -21.13 -16.46
N ASN A 61 -10.36 -21.97 -15.62
CA ASN A 61 -10.71 -23.36 -15.90
C ASN A 61 -12.23 -23.48 -16.07
#